data_AF-A0A955QKS8-F1
#
_entry.id   AF-A0A955QKS8-F1
#
_cell.length_a   1.000
_cell.length_b   1.000
_cell.length_c   1.000
_cell.angle_alpha   90.00
_cell.angle_beta   90.00
_cell.angle_gamma   90.00
#
_symmetry.space_group_name_H-M   'P 1'
#
loop_
_entity.id
_entity.type
_entity.pdbx_description
1 polymer ?
#
loop_
_entity_poly.entity_id
_entity_poly.type
_entity_poly.pdbx_seq_one_letter_code
_entity_poly.pdbx_strand_id
1 'polypeptide(L)'
;KPYSEEQWMAIDQFGKQVNAELVEQDVRLTIGGEPTFVSVDYPNAPEWNTDAVGPNKQQFAATLIKRLRDRFAPGALLHFGQGKWYPGEQLPRWAFGLYWLEESKPIWEQDHLIPDMTPTSNATPEMAHQFIQGIARRVEVGTESICPVYEDPWHFIGQERKLPENIDPATNNLDDPMARARLAKVFEKGLGTPAGFVLPLQRWHAKDGQRRWSSEPWSTRTKHVFLLPGDSPVGFRLPLSSLPVLSPDEYPYIIPTDPFEERGPLPDIDPKRQPFLRDQGGRGHQPDSPQIIHGQVTGSGSKRAVRAALAVEARNGHLWVFMPPVESVEDYLDLVAAIQDTAAELQQSIFLEGYTPPHDPRLHVLKVTPDPGVLEVNIHPARSWSDMVAITTGIYEEARLCRLGTEKFMLDGRHTGTGGGNHVVLGGKTPADSPFIRRPDLLRSLIAYWQRHPSLSYVFSGLFIGPTSQAPRIDEARQDSLYELELGFAQVPFPHKGPPPAPWLVDRIFRNLLIDVSGNTHRTEICIDKLYSPDGPTGRLGLVEFRAFEMPPHERMSLVQQVFLLALVSRFWKTPDPGTLVRRGTQLHDKYMLPHFLEHDLHEVIQDMNDAGYALDQEWFAPH
;
A
#
# COMPACT_ATOMS: atom_id res chain seq x y z
N LYS A 1 29.98 -5.38 8.32
CA LYS A 1 29.34 -6.71 8.37
C LYS A 1 29.18 -7.10 9.83
N PRO A 2 27.94 -7.32 10.32
CA PRO A 2 27.65 -7.59 11.73
C PRO A 2 27.97 -9.02 12.18
N TYR A 3 28.03 -9.97 11.24
CA TYR A 3 28.29 -11.38 11.52
C TYR A 3 29.45 -11.90 10.68
N SER A 4 30.21 -12.84 11.25
CA SER A 4 31.11 -13.69 10.47
C SER A 4 30.31 -14.56 9.50
N GLU A 5 30.98 -15.11 8.47
CA GLU A 5 30.29 -16.01 7.54
C GLU A 5 29.85 -17.32 8.21
N GLU A 6 30.59 -17.81 9.22
CA GLU A 6 30.21 -18.98 10.01
C GLU A 6 28.92 -18.72 10.82
N GLN A 7 28.84 -17.60 11.53
CA GLN A 7 27.62 -17.20 12.24
C GLN A 7 26.45 -17.06 11.27
N TRP A 8 26.66 -16.42 10.12
CA TRP A 8 25.60 -16.28 9.12
C TRP A 8 25.11 -17.63 8.57
N MET A 9 26.02 -18.56 8.29
CA MET A 9 25.64 -19.91 7.87
C MET A 9 24.82 -20.65 8.93
N ALA A 10 25.15 -20.48 10.21
CA ALA A 10 24.39 -21.06 11.31
C ALA A 10 22.97 -20.44 11.41
N ILE A 11 22.87 -19.11 11.31
CA ILE A 11 21.58 -18.39 11.26
C ILE A 11 20.73 -18.83 10.07
N ASP A 12 21.32 -18.93 8.88
CA ASP A 12 20.63 -19.37 7.67
C ASP A 12 20.14 -20.82 7.78
N GLN A 13 20.96 -21.71 8.35
CA GLN A 13 20.56 -23.09 8.62
C GLN A 13 19.42 -23.16 9.65
N PHE A 14 19.48 -22.36 10.72
CA PHE A 14 18.42 -22.27 11.71
C PHE A 14 17.11 -21.76 11.07
N GLY A 15 17.17 -20.73 10.23
CA GLY A 15 16.00 -20.24 9.51
C GLY A 15 15.38 -21.27 8.57
N LYS A 16 16.19 -22.07 7.88
CA LYS A 16 15.71 -23.21 7.08
C LYS A 16 15.03 -24.28 7.95
N GLN A 17 15.57 -24.58 9.12
CA GLN A 17 15.00 -25.53 10.07
C GLN A 17 13.63 -25.04 10.58
N VAL A 18 13.54 -23.81 11.07
CA VAL A 18 12.29 -23.21 11.56
C VAL A 18 11.24 -23.18 10.45
N ASN A 19 11.64 -22.81 9.23
CA ASN A 19 10.74 -22.83 8.08
C ASN A 19 10.19 -24.23 7.77
N ALA A 20 11.03 -25.27 7.83
CA ALA A 20 10.58 -26.64 7.61
C ALA A 20 9.56 -27.07 8.68
N GLU A 21 9.78 -26.70 9.94
CA GLU A 21 8.86 -27.00 11.05
C GLU A 21 7.53 -26.24 10.89
N LEU A 22 7.54 -24.96 10.49
CA LEU A 22 6.31 -24.18 10.20
C LEU A 22 5.47 -24.83 9.08
N VAL A 23 6.12 -25.40 8.07
CA VAL A 23 5.45 -26.14 6.99
C VAL A 23 4.89 -27.46 7.49
N GLU A 24 5.68 -28.24 8.23
CA GLU A 24 5.27 -29.54 8.80
C GLU A 24 4.04 -29.39 9.72
N GLN A 25 3.97 -28.29 10.48
CA GLN A 25 2.86 -28.01 11.40
C GLN A 25 1.65 -27.32 10.73
N ASP A 26 1.66 -27.15 9.41
CA ASP A 26 0.61 -26.48 8.62
C ASP A 26 0.24 -25.09 9.17
N VAL A 27 1.24 -24.26 9.51
CA VAL A 27 0.99 -22.91 10.05
C VAL A 27 0.44 -21.97 8.96
N ARG A 28 0.86 -22.17 7.70
CA ARG A 28 0.52 -21.34 6.52
C ARG A 28 0.89 -19.86 6.65
N LEU A 29 1.99 -19.60 7.34
CA LEU A 29 2.49 -18.26 7.60
C LEU A 29 3.11 -17.62 6.36
N THR A 30 2.82 -16.35 6.15
CA THR A 30 3.56 -15.45 5.25
C THR A 30 4.08 -14.25 6.02
N ILE A 31 5.20 -13.70 5.57
CA ILE A 31 5.90 -12.60 6.26
C ILE A 31 6.05 -11.43 5.31
N GLY A 32 5.45 -10.30 5.64
CA GLY A 32 5.70 -9.02 5.01
C GLY A 32 6.53 -8.11 5.92
N GLY A 33 6.73 -6.88 5.48
CA GLY A 33 7.46 -5.88 6.23
C GLY A 33 7.33 -4.48 5.65
N GLU A 34 7.72 -3.50 6.45
CA GLU A 34 7.68 -2.09 6.11
C GLU A 34 9.06 -1.44 6.39
N PRO A 35 10.16 -1.90 5.74
CA PRO A 35 11.47 -1.28 5.89
C PRO A 35 11.47 0.17 5.42
N THR A 36 12.23 1.00 6.13
CA THR A 36 12.31 2.43 5.85
C THR A 36 13.73 2.86 5.49
N PHE A 37 13.84 3.89 4.65
CA PHE A 37 15.10 4.36 4.08
C PHE A 37 15.18 5.88 4.06
N VAL A 38 16.40 6.40 4.13
CA VAL A 38 16.70 7.84 4.14
C VAL A 38 17.72 8.19 3.06
N SER A 39 17.72 9.43 2.56
CA SER A 39 18.70 9.82 1.53
C SER A 39 20.11 9.96 2.10
N VAL A 40 21.09 9.39 1.38
CA VAL A 40 22.52 9.59 1.63
C VAL A 40 22.98 10.97 1.14
N ASP A 41 22.34 11.50 0.10
CA ASP A 41 22.74 12.76 -0.56
C ASP A 41 22.18 14.01 0.12
N TYR A 42 20.99 13.89 0.72
CA TYR A 42 20.28 15.02 1.32
C TYR A 42 19.89 14.77 2.79
N PRO A 43 20.81 14.30 3.66
CA PRO A 43 20.48 13.86 5.01
C PRO A 43 19.89 14.97 5.90
N ASN A 44 20.19 16.24 5.58
CA ASN A 44 19.71 17.40 6.33
C ASN A 44 18.46 18.07 5.74
N ALA A 45 17.95 17.60 4.60
CA ALA A 45 16.76 18.23 4.00
C ALA A 45 15.51 17.90 4.85
N PRO A 46 14.52 18.82 4.93
CA PRO A 46 13.32 18.63 5.77
C PRO A 46 12.58 17.33 5.47
N GLU A 47 12.46 16.96 4.19
CA GLU A 47 11.82 15.71 3.75
C GLU A 47 12.46 14.45 4.34
N TRP A 48 13.72 14.48 4.79
CA TRP A 48 14.41 13.34 5.40
C TRP A 48 14.51 13.42 6.93
N ASN A 49 13.89 14.42 7.55
CA ASN A 49 13.91 14.61 9.00
C ASN A 49 12.53 14.83 9.62
N THR A 50 11.67 15.62 8.98
CA THR A 50 10.38 16.05 9.53
C THR A 50 9.24 15.92 8.52
N ASP A 51 9.48 16.30 7.27
CA ASP A 51 8.41 16.45 6.29
C ASP A 51 8.16 15.11 5.60
N ALA A 52 6.91 14.86 5.24
CA ALA A 52 6.56 13.63 4.53
C ALA A 52 7.01 13.70 3.07
N VAL A 53 6.79 14.83 2.40
CA VAL A 53 7.11 15.02 0.98
C VAL A 53 8.15 16.13 0.81
N GLY A 54 8.77 16.17 -0.37
CA GLY A 54 9.64 17.27 -0.76
C GLY A 54 10.21 17.06 -2.16
N PRO A 55 11.10 17.98 -2.60
CA PRO A 55 11.53 18.07 -3.99
C PRO A 55 12.29 16.84 -4.50
N ASN A 56 13.07 16.15 -3.67
CA ASN A 56 13.92 15.04 -4.14
C ASN A 56 13.32 13.68 -3.82
N LYS A 57 12.56 13.57 -2.72
CA LYS A 57 12.06 12.28 -2.22
C LYS A 57 11.24 11.51 -3.26
N GLN A 58 10.43 12.20 -4.06
CA GLN A 58 9.63 11.58 -5.12
C GLN A 58 10.50 10.96 -6.23
N GLN A 59 11.61 11.60 -6.59
CA GLN A 59 12.53 11.09 -7.61
C GLN A 59 13.28 9.84 -7.12
N PHE A 60 13.72 9.83 -5.86
CA PHE A 60 14.32 8.64 -5.24
C PHE A 60 13.33 7.47 -5.21
N ALA A 61 12.07 7.73 -4.83
CA ALA A 61 11.04 6.70 -4.83
C ALA A 61 10.73 6.16 -6.23
N ALA A 62 10.68 7.03 -7.24
CA ALA A 62 10.43 6.64 -8.63
C ALA A 62 11.58 5.78 -9.18
N THR A 63 12.81 6.11 -8.83
CA THR A 63 14.00 5.32 -9.20
C THR A 63 13.98 3.97 -8.48
N LEU A 64 13.75 3.97 -7.17
CA LEU A 64 13.70 2.76 -6.36
C LEU A 64 12.63 1.79 -6.85
N ILE A 65 11.40 2.25 -7.07
CA ILE A 65 10.32 1.33 -7.47
C ILE A 65 10.55 0.68 -8.83
N LYS A 66 11.21 1.37 -9.79
CA LYS A 66 11.63 0.78 -11.07
C LYS A 66 12.69 -0.30 -10.87
N ARG A 67 13.70 -0.05 -10.03
CA ARG A 67 14.72 -1.07 -9.71
C ARG A 67 14.12 -2.29 -9.01
N LEU A 68 13.18 -2.06 -8.07
CA LEU A 68 12.46 -3.13 -7.39
C LEU A 68 11.58 -3.93 -8.37
N ARG A 69 10.96 -3.28 -9.37
CA ARG A 69 10.30 -3.97 -10.48
C ARG A 69 11.27 -4.90 -11.20
N ASP A 70 12.38 -4.35 -11.69
CA ASP A 70 13.33 -5.12 -12.50
C ASP A 70 13.92 -6.31 -11.74
N ARG A 71 14.06 -6.18 -10.41
CA ARG A 71 14.55 -7.27 -9.55
C ARG A 71 13.50 -8.32 -9.22
N PHE A 72 12.32 -7.92 -8.77
CA PHE A 72 11.35 -8.83 -8.16
C PHE A 72 10.19 -9.20 -9.08
N ALA A 73 9.82 -8.32 -10.00
CA ALA A 73 8.63 -8.51 -10.83
C ALA A 73 8.78 -7.87 -12.22
N PRO A 74 9.66 -8.40 -13.10
CA PRO A 74 9.69 -8.01 -14.50
C PRO A 74 8.29 -8.14 -15.13
N GLY A 75 7.86 -7.12 -15.86
CA GLY A 75 6.53 -7.05 -16.47
C GLY A 75 5.37 -6.76 -15.50
N ALA A 76 5.68 -6.29 -14.29
CA ALA A 76 4.68 -5.79 -13.35
C ALA A 76 4.10 -4.42 -13.78
N LEU A 77 2.88 -4.17 -13.33
CA LEU A 77 2.22 -2.87 -13.48
C LEU A 77 2.78 -1.87 -12.47
N LEU A 78 3.22 -0.71 -12.96
CA LEU A 78 3.54 0.45 -12.12
C LEU A 78 2.33 1.39 -12.04
N HIS A 79 2.01 1.81 -10.82
CA HIS A 79 0.92 2.74 -10.53
C HIS A 79 1.44 3.90 -9.68
N PHE A 80 1.18 5.13 -10.09
CA PHE A 80 1.65 6.37 -9.49
C PHE A 80 0.46 7.13 -8.90
N GLY A 81 -0.01 6.69 -7.73
CA GLY A 81 -1.26 7.16 -7.13
C GLY A 81 -1.08 8.17 -6.00
N GLN A 82 -2.19 8.44 -5.33
CA GLN A 82 -2.23 9.17 -4.06
C GLN A 82 -2.31 8.18 -2.88
N GLY A 83 -1.65 8.54 -1.78
CA GLY A 83 -1.61 7.82 -0.52
C GLY A 83 -2.47 8.50 0.55
N LYS A 84 -2.03 8.40 1.81
CA LYS A 84 -2.74 8.99 2.95
C LYS A 84 -2.80 10.51 2.85
N TRP A 85 -3.90 11.09 3.33
CA TRP A 85 -4.09 12.53 3.46
C TRP A 85 -4.33 12.89 4.92
N TYR A 86 -3.43 13.68 5.51
CA TYR A 86 -3.51 14.05 6.92
C TYR A 86 -4.11 15.45 7.12
N PRO A 87 -4.84 15.71 8.23
CA PRO A 87 -5.34 17.04 8.55
C PRO A 87 -4.23 18.09 8.54
N GLY A 88 -4.45 19.20 7.84
CA GLY A 88 -3.48 20.30 7.70
C GLY A 88 -2.58 20.20 6.47
N GLU A 89 -2.50 19.06 5.79
CA GLU A 89 -1.79 18.94 4.50
C GLU A 89 -2.69 19.45 3.36
N GLN A 90 -2.13 20.26 2.45
CA GLN A 90 -2.92 20.80 1.31
C GLN A 90 -3.27 19.73 0.27
N LEU A 91 -2.40 18.74 0.08
CA LEU A 91 -2.57 17.66 -0.88
C LEU A 91 -2.32 16.30 -0.22
N PRO A 92 -2.98 15.23 -0.68
CA PRO A 92 -2.61 13.88 -0.30
C PRO A 92 -1.17 13.60 -0.73
N ARG A 93 -0.49 12.77 0.05
CA ARG A 93 0.85 12.30 -0.29
C ARG A 93 0.80 11.43 -1.55
N TRP A 94 1.89 11.31 -2.30
CA TRP A 94 1.96 10.35 -3.42
C TRP A 94 2.20 8.93 -2.89
N ALA A 95 1.84 7.91 -3.66
CA ALA A 95 2.09 6.51 -3.33
C ALA A 95 2.37 5.72 -4.61
N PHE A 96 3.54 5.09 -4.69
CA PHE A 96 3.91 4.28 -5.85
C PHE A 96 3.66 2.81 -5.55
N GLY A 97 2.98 2.14 -6.46
CA GLY A 97 2.62 0.73 -6.34
C GLY A 97 3.16 -0.09 -7.50
N LEU A 98 3.56 -1.31 -7.18
CA LEU A 98 4.01 -2.33 -8.11
C LEU A 98 3.09 -3.54 -7.95
N TYR A 99 2.46 -3.99 -9.03
CA TYR A 99 1.50 -5.09 -9.02
C TYR A 99 1.87 -6.18 -10.03
N TRP A 100 1.88 -7.45 -9.61
CA TRP A 100 2.18 -8.58 -10.50
C TRP A 100 1.46 -9.85 -10.10
N LEU A 101 1.30 -10.75 -11.07
CA LEU A 101 0.69 -12.05 -10.87
C LEU A 101 1.72 -13.06 -10.36
N GLU A 102 1.27 -14.00 -9.55
CA GLU A 102 2.10 -15.11 -9.05
C GLU A 102 2.62 -16.00 -10.21
N GLU A 103 1.84 -16.17 -11.28
CA GLU A 103 2.14 -17.10 -12.38
C GLU A 103 3.19 -16.61 -13.40
N SER A 104 4.02 -15.61 -13.06
CA SER A 104 5.02 -15.00 -13.97
C SER A 104 4.46 -14.47 -15.31
N LYS A 105 3.14 -14.35 -15.44
CA LYS A 105 2.50 -13.70 -16.58
C LYS A 105 2.66 -12.18 -16.43
N PRO A 106 3.25 -11.47 -17.40
CA PRO A 106 3.39 -10.02 -17.33
C PRO A 106 2.00 -9.37 -17.36
N ILE A 107 1.80 -8.37 -16.49
CA ILE A 107 0.64 -7.46 -16.58
C ILE A 107 0.96 -6.35 -17.59
N TRP A 108 2.23 -5.96 -17.68
CA TRP A 108 2.77 -4.97 -18.60
C TRP A 108 3.92 -5.56 -19.41
N GLU A 109 3.81 -5.60 -20.73
CA GLU A 109 4.77 -6.25 -21.64
C GLU A 109 5.79 -5.26 -22.23
N GLN A 110 5.41 -4.00 -22.42
CA GLN A 110 6.21 -3.01 -23.16
C GLN A 110 6.83 -1.97 -22.24
N ASP A 111 8.00 -2.27 -21.69
CA ASP A 111 8.70 -1.42 -20.71
C ASP A 111 9.01 0.00 -21.20
N HIS A 112 9.27 0.17 -22.51
CA HIS A 112 9.54 1.49 -23.11
C HIS A 112 8.34 2.46 -23.07
N LEU A 113 7.14 1.96 -22.75
CA LEU A 113 5.93 2.75 -22.56
C LEU A 113 5.78 3.29 -21.12
N ILE A 114 6.72 2.96 -20.22
CA ILE A 114 6.76 3.47 -18.85
C ILE A 114 7.67 4.70 -18.82
N PRO A 115 7.13 5.92 -18.63
CA PRO A 115 7.92 7.15 -18.68
C PRO A 115 8.86 7.29 -17.47
N ASP A 116 9.92 8.06 -17.65
CA ASP A 116 10.70 8.62 -16.55
C ASP A 116 10.02 9.87 -15.99
N MET A 117 10.30 10.22 -14.73
CA MET A 117 9.71 11.41 -14.12
C MET A 117 10.11 12.70 -14.85
N THR A 118 11.32 12.74 -15.41
CA THR A 118 11.75 13.83 -16.28
C THR A 118 11.13 13.65 -17.67
N PRO A 119 10.29 14.60 -18.14
CA PRO A 119 9.64 14.49 -19.43
C PRO A 119 10.65 14.54 -20.58
N THR A 120 10.52 13.61 -21.51
CA THR A 120 11.28 13.55 -22.77
C THR A 120 10.48 14.05 -23.97
N SER A 121 9.16 14.20 -23.81
CA SER A 121 8.21 14.75 -24.78
C SER A 121 7.20 15.66 -24.08
N ASN A 122 6.46 16.49 -24.84
CA ASN A 122 5.38 17.31 -24.30
C ASN A 122 4.02 16.74 -24.70
N ALA A 123 3.37 16.02 -23.77
CA ALA A 123 1.98 15.58 -23.94
C ALA A 123 1.03 16.78 -24.12
N THR A 124 0.08 16.66 -25.06
CA THR A 124 -0.94 17.69 -25.33
C THR A 124 -2.37 17.18 -25.07
N PRO A 125 -3.36 18.08 -24.92
CA PRO A 125 -4.77 17.69 -24.81
C PRO A 125 -5.25 16.85 -26.01
N GLU A 126 -4.79 17.12 -27.22
CA GLU A 126 -5.15 16.35 -28.42
C GLU A 126 -4.66 14.91 -28.32
N MET A 127 -3.44 14.70 -27.82
CA MET A 127 -2.90 13.37 -27.57
C MET A 127 -3.73 12.64 -26.50
N ALA A 128 -4.15 13.33 -25.44
CA ALA A 128 -5.03 12.75 -24.41
C ALA A 128 -6.39 12.32 -25.00
N HIS A 129 -6.96 13.13 -25.92
CA HIS A 129 -8.21 12.80 -26.60
C HIS A 129 -8.07 11.57 -27.51
N GLN A 130 -7.01 11.52 -28.32
CA GLN A 130 -6.72 10.36 -29.18
C GLN A 130 -6.50 9.10 -28.35
N PHE A 131 -5.80 9.21 -27.22
CA PHE A 131 -5.54 8.10 -26.32
C PHE A 131 -6.83 7.54 -25.73
N ILE A 132 -7.72 8.39 -25.18
CA ILE A 132 -8.98 7.90 -24.60
C ILE A 132 -9.92 7.31 -25.66
N GLN A 133 -9.89 7.79 -26.90
CA GLN A 133 -10.58 7.16 -28.03
C GLN A 133 -10.04 5.76 -28.33
N GLY A 134 -8.71 5.58 -28.27
CA GLY A 134 -8.07 4.28 -28.38
C GLY A 134 -8.50 3.28 -27.30
N ILE A 135 -8.65 3.75 -26.05
CA ILE A 135 -9.17 2.92 -24.96
C ILE A 135 -10.63 2.56 -25.23
N ALA A 136 -11.49 3.54 -25.52
CA ALA A 136 -12.93 3.35 -25.74
C ALA A 136 -13.19 2.28 -26.82
N ARG A 137 -12.41 2.33 -27.91
CA ARG A 137 -12.43 1.33 -28.99
C ARG A 137 -12.19 -0.09 -28.47
N ARG A 138 -11.18 -0.29 -27.63
CA ARG A 138 -10.78 -1.62 -27.13
C ARG A 138 -11.72 -2.19 -26.07
N VAL A 139 -12.32 -1.33 -25.26
CA VAL A 139 -13.34 -1.76 -24.28
C VAL A 139 -14.74 -1.89 -24.90
N GLU A 140 -14.86 -1.68 -26.22
CA GLU A 140 -16.10 -1.79 -26.99
C GLU A 140 -17.22 -0.84 -26.50
N VAL A 141 -16.87 0.41 -26.19
CA VAL A 141 -17.84 1.47 -25.86
C VAL A 141 -17.74 2.63 -26.86
N GLY A 142 -18.87 3.30 -27.12
CA GLY A 142 -18.93 4.37 -28.11
C GLY A 142 -18.17 5.63 -27.69
N THR A 143 -17.39 6.20 -28.63
CA THR A 143 -16.57 7.40 -28.41
C THR A 143 -17.39 8.65 -28.12
N GLU A 144 -18.68 8.67 -28.47
CA GLU A 144 -19.62 9.73 -28.14
C GLU A 144 -19.90 9.87 -26.64
N SER A 145 -19.52 8.88 -25.83
CA SER A 145 -19.60 8.96 -24.37
C SER A 145 -18.40 9.67 -23.74
N ILE A 146 -17.35 9.98 -24.52
CA ILE A 146 -16.20 10.73 -24.05
C ILE A 146 -16.60 12.19 -23.82
N CYS A 147 -16.34 12.70 -22.62
CA CYS A 147 -16.65 14.07 -22.23
C CYS A 147 -15.35 14.86 -22.02
N PRO A 148 -15.14 16.00 -22.71
CA PRO A 148 -14.11 16.95 -22.32
C PRO A 148 -14.48 17.59 -20.98
N VAL A 149 -13.50 17.72 -20.09
CA VAL A 149 -13.66 18.37 -18.79
C VAL A 149 -12.85 19.65 -18.72
N TYR A 150 -13.38 20.67 -18.05
CA TYR A 150 -12.81 22.02 -18.02
C TYR A 150 -12.63 22.50 -16.58
N GLU A 151 -11.67 23.40 -16.38
CA GLU A 151 -11.60 24.20 -15.16
C GLU A 151 -12.79 25.17 -15.09
N ASP A 152 -13.38 25.38 -13.91
CA ASP A 152 -14.58 26.23 -13.75
C ASP A 152 -14.23 27.74 -13.85
N PRO A 153 -14.64 28.45 -14.91
CA PRO A 153 -14.34 29.88 -15.08
C PRO A 153 -14.83 30.75 -13.92
N TRP A 154 -16.00 30.44 -13.35
CA TRP A 154 -16.59 31.26 -12.30
C TRP A 154 -15.82 31.19 -10.99
N HIS A 155 -15.22 30.03 -10.72
CA HIS A 155 -14.33 29.88 -9.57
C HIS A 155 -13.13 30.83 -9.69
N PHE A 156 -12.46 30.84 -10.83
CA PHE A 156 -11.27 31.65 -11.06
C PHE A 156 -11.58 33.16 -11.14
N ILE A 157 -12.66 33.56 -11.82
CA ILE A 157 -13.15 34.95 -11.82
C ILE A 157 -13.49 35.41 -10.39
N GLY A 158 -14.10 34.53 -9.59
CA GLY A 158 -14.41 34.80 -8.20
C GLY A 158 -13.17 34.97 -7.32
N GLN A 159 -12.09 34.23 -7.61
CA GLN A 159 -10.79 34.42 -6.94
C GLN A 159 -10.13 35.74 -7.36
N GLU A 160 -10.13 36.04 -8.65
CA GLU A 160 -9.60 37.27 -9.21
C GLU A 160 -10.26 38.51 -8.61
N ARG A 161 -11.58 38.52 -8.49
CA ARG A 161 -12.34 39.64 -7.89
C ARG A 161 -12.01 39.89 -6.41
N LYS A 162 -11.49 38.88 -5.70
CA LYS A 162 -11.07 39.03 -4.30
C LYS A 162 -9.68 39.67 -4.16
N LEU A 163 -8.96 39.82 -5.27
CA LEU A 163 -7.67 40.50 -5.27
C LEU A 163 -7.88 42.02 -5.08
N PRO A 164 -7.04 42.69 -4.28
CA PRO A 164 -7.01 44.14 -4.20
C PRO A 164 -6.83 44.82 -5.57
N GLU A 165 -7.44 46.01 -5.76
CA GLU A 165 -7.42 46.74 -7.05
C GLU A 165 -6.02 47.05 -7.61
N ASN A 166 -5.00 47.05 -6.75
CA ASN A 166 -3.61 47.33 -7.09
C ASN A 166 -2.78 46.08 -7.40
N ILE A 167 -3.41 44.90 -7.52
CA ILE A 167 -2.72 43.63 -7.78
C ILE A 167 -3.20 43.06 -9.12
N ASP A 168 -2.27 42.94 -10.07
CA ASP A 168 -2.49 42.24 -11.34
C ASP A 168 -2.42 40.71 -11.07
N PRO A 169 -3.43 39.92 -11.51
CA PRO A 169 -3.44 38.46 -11.38
C PRO A 169 -2.17 37.76 -11.88
N ALA A 170 -1.47 38.34 -12.86
CA ALA A 170 -0.25 37.80 -13.44
C ALA A 170 1.03 38.08 -12.60
N THR A 171 1.01 39.07 -11.69
CA THR A 171 2.17 39.49 -10.87
C THR A 171 1.95 39.29 -9.37
N ASN A 172 1.03 38.39 -9.04
CA ASN A 172 0.41 38.22 -7.73
C ASN A 172 1.39 37.89 -6.59
N ASN A 173 1.31 38.66 -5.50
CA ASN A 173 1.89 38.35 -4.18
C ASN A 173 0.80 37.74 -3.27
N LEU A 174 0.32 36.54 -3.62
CA LEU A 174 -0.48 35.75 -2.67
C LEU A 174 0.43 35.22 -1.56
N ASP A 175 -0.06 35.25 -0.33
CA ASP A 175 0.60 34.63 0.83
C ASP A 175 0.73 33.09 0.67
N ASP A 176 -0.06 32.47 -0.23
CA ASP A 176 -0.01 31.04 -0.56
C ASP A 176 0.66 30.80 -1.94
N PRO A 177 1.91 30.31 -1.98
CA PRO A 177 2.64 30.00 -3.21
C PRO A 177 1.97 28.97 -4.13
N MET A 178 1.21 28.01 -3.57
CA MET A 178 0.55 26.95 -4.35
C MET A 178 -0.69 27.48 -5.07
N ALA A 179 -1.50 28.28 -4.37
CA ALA A 179 -2.64 28.97 -4.98
C ALA A 179 -2.20 29.89 -6.15
N ARG A 180 -1.04 30.56 -6.00
CA ARG A 180 -0.43 31.37 -7.06
C ARG A 180 -0.06 30.53 -8.29
N ALA A 181 0.65 29.41 -8.09
CA ALA A 181 1.05 28.53 -9.19
C ALA A 181 -0.17 27.98 -9.95
N ARG A 182 -1.26 27.66 -9.24
CA ARG A 182 -2.52 27.21 -9.84
C ARG A 182 -3.15 28.27 -10.72
N LEU A 183 -3.32 29.49 -10.21
CA LEU A 183 -3.92 30.60 -10.96
C LEU A 183 -3.13 30.89 -12.24
N ALA A 184 -1.81 31.02 -12.14
CA ALA A 184 -0.94 31.24 -13.30
C ALA A 184 -1.11 30.13 -14.36
N LYS A 185 -1.07 28.86 -13.95
CA LYS A 185 -1.20 27.71 -14.85
C LYS A 185 -2.55 27.67 -15.58
N VAL A 186 -3.64 28.00 -14.89
CA VAL A 186 -4.99 27.98 -15.48
C VAL A 186 -5.17 29.13 -16.49
N PHE A 187 -4.70 30.34 -16.16
CA PHE A 187 -4.77 31.48 -17.07
C PHE A 187 -3.84 31.32 -18.29
N GLU A 188 -2.64 30.75 -18.12
CA GLU A 188 -1.72 30.42 -19.23
C GLU A 188 -2.33 29.39 -20.21
N LYS A 189 -2.98 28.35 -19.69
CA LYS A 189 -3.60 27.28 -20.52
C LYS A 189 -4.90 27.74 -21.20
N GLY A 190 -5.58 28.74 -20.61
CA GLY A 190 -6.86 29.28 -21.06
C GLY A 190 -8.05 28.43 -20.64
N LEU A 191 -9.13 29.08 -20.20
CA LEU A 191 -10.35 28.43 -19.69
C LEU A 191 -11.19 27.69 -20.76
N GLY A 192 -10.90 27.93 -22.05
CA GLY A 192 -11.56 27.24 -23.17
C GLY A 192 -10.90 25.92 -23.57
N THR A 193 -9.73 25.62 -23.03
CA THR A 193 -8.97 24.39 -23.33
C THR A 193 -9.38 23.28 -22.36
N PRO A 194 -9.71 22.06 -22.83
CA PRO A 194 -9.98 20.94 -21.92
C PRO A 194 -8.81 20.69 -20.97
N ALA A 195 -9.13 20.54 -19.68
CA ALA A 195 -8.17 20.09 -18.67
C ALA A 195 -7.77 18.62 -18.94
N GLY A 196 -8.73 17.80 -19.35
CA GLY A 196 -8.56 16.41 -19.75
C GLY A 196 -9.82 15.85 -20.40
N PHE A 197 -9.86 14.54 -20.59
CA PHE A 197 -11.00 13.83 -21.17
C PHE A 197 -11.42 12.70 -20.25
N VAL A 198 -12.73 12.47 -20.15
CA VAL A 198 -13.32 11.49 -19.24
C VAL A 198 -14.20 10.54 -20.04
N LEU A 199 -14.08 9.25 -19.76
CA LEU A 199 -14.93 8.18 -20.27
C LEU A 199 -15.66 7.57 -19.08
N PRO A 200 -16.95 7.91 -18.88
CA PRO A 200 -17.79 7.22 -17.89
C PRO A 200 -17.78 5.73 -18.20
N LEU A 201 -17.32 4.92 -17.24
CA LEU A 201 -17.03 3.52 -17.50
C LEU A 201 -17.27 2.70 -16.24
N GLN A 202 -18.09 1.67 -16.37
CA GLN A 202 -18.37 0.72 -15.29
C GLN A 202 -18.65 -0.67 -15.87
N ARG A 203 -18.32 -1.71 -15.10
CA ARG A 203 -18.66 -3.08 -15.46
C ARG A 203 -20.15 -3.32 -15.23
N TRP A 204 -20.81 -3.97 -16.17
CA TRP A 204 -22.23 -4.33 -16.07
C TRP A 204 -22.43 -5.83 -16.19
N HIS A 205 -23.25 -6.39 -15.29
CA HIS A 205 -23.72 -7.76 -15.35
C HIS A 205 -24.95 -7.84 -16.27
N ALA A 206 -24.77 -8.32 -17.49
CA ALA A 206 -25.88 -8.55 -18.40
C ALA A 206 -26.70 -9.79 -17.96
N LYS A 207 -27.99 -9.82 -18.35
CA LYS A 207 -28.93 -10.90 -17.99
C LYS A 207 -28.53 -12.28 -18.56
N ASP A 208 -27.68 -12.29 -19.59
CA ASP A 208 -27.10 -13.49 -20.20
C ASP A 208 -25.88 -14.02 -19.44
N GLY A 209 -25.54 -13.41 -18.30
CA GLY A 209 -24.39 -13.78 -17.47
C GLY A 209 -23.06 -13.24 -18.00
N GLN A 210 -23.03 -12.54 -19.13
CA GLN A 210 -21.81 -11.95 -19.67
C GLN A 210 -21.48 -10.62 -18.98
N ARG A 211 -20.23 -10.44 -18.60
CA ARG A 211 -19.72 -9.17 -18.08
C ARG A 211 -19.27 -8.30 -19.25
N ARG A 212 -19.81 -7.09 -19.36
CA ARG A 212 -19.44 -6.12 -20.41
C ARG A 212 -19.18 -4.75 -19.83
N TRP A 213 -18.38 -3.94 -20.51
CA TRP A 213 -18.22 -2.53 -20.18
C TRP A 213 -19.46 -1.75 -20.60
N SER A 214 -19.88 -0.82 -19.75
CA SER A 214 -21.00 0.08 -19.99
C SER A 214 -20.54 1.52 -19.82
N SER A 215 -21.07 2.40 -20.66
CA SER A 215 -20.78 3.83 -20.64
C SER A 215 -22.05 4.66 -20.73
N GLU A 216 -22.01 5.87 -20.19
CA GLU A 216 -23.11 6.83 -20.19
C GLU A 216 -22.56 8.19 -20.63
N PRO A 217 -23.06 8.82 -21.71
CA PRO A 217 -22.73 10.21 -22.00
C PRO A 217 -23.22 11.12 -20.87
N TRP A 218 -22.30 11.67 -20.10
CA TRP A 218 -22.67 12.57 -19.01
C TRP A 218 -23.17 13.90 -19.56
N SER A 219 -24.40 14.27 -19.18
CA SER A 219 -24.96 15.58 -19.46
C SER A 219 -25.19 16.34 -18.16
N THR A 220 -24.60 17.53 -18.06
CA THR A 220 -24.85 18.48 -16.98
C THR A 220 -25.83 19.56 -17.45
N ARG A 221 -26.32 20.38 -16.52
CA ARG A 221 -27.18 21.53 -16.84
C ARG A 221 -26.52 22.53 -17.81
N THR A 222 -25.20 22.66 -17.78
CA THR A 222 -24.42 23.60 -18.61
C THR A 222 -23.92 22.98 -19.92
N LYS A 223 -24.23 21.70 -20.17
CA LYS A 223 -23.69 20.86 -21.26
C LYS A 223 -22.17 20.67 -21.24
N HIS A 224 -21.47 21.28 -20.28
CA HIS A 224 -20.03 21.14 -20.06
C HIS A 224 -19.81 20.56 -18.67
N VAL A 225 -18.78 19.74 -18.53
CA VAL A 225 -18.39 19.17 -17.24
C VAL A 225 -17.27 20.04 -16.67
N PHE A 226 -17.57 20.79 -15.61
CA PHE A 226 -16.61 21.63 -14.91
C PHE A 226 -16.05 20.90 -13.68
N LEU A 227 -14.73 20.83 -13.57
CA LEU A 227 -14.05 20.16 -12.48
C LEU A 227 -14.24 20.90 -11.17
N LEU A 228 -14.23 20.14 -10.08
CA LEU A 228 -14.07 20.71 -8.75
C LEU A 228 -12.71 21.42 -8.66
N PRO A 229 -12.61 22.59 -8.00
CA PRO A 229 -11.34 23.29 -7.86
C PRO A 229 -10.29 22.48 -7.07
N GLY A 230 -9.05 22.49 -7.51
CA GLY A 230 -7.93 21.85 -6.81
C GLY A 230 -6.78 21.44 -7.74
N ASP A 231 -5.70 20.89 -7.17
CA ASP A 231 -4.52 20.43 -7.94
C ASP A 231 -4.48 18.91 -8.14
N SER A 232 -5.46 18.18 -7.58
CA SER A 232 -5.55 16.73 -7.77
C SER A 232 -5.79 16.36 -9.25
N PRO A 233 -5.43 15.13 -9.66
CA PRO A 233 -5.80 14.56 -10.95
C PRO A 233 -7.25 14.81 -11.34
N VAL A 234 -7.53 14.99 -12.64
CA VAL A 234 -8.90 15.22 -13.15
C VAL A 234 -9.92 14.20 -12.66
N GLY A 235 -9.53 12.92 -12.52
CA GLY A 235 -10.42 11.85 -12.07
C GLY A 235 -10.88 11.97 -10.61
N PHE A 236 -10.13 12.66 -9.75
CA PHE A 236 -10.55 12.97 -8.37
C PHE A 236 -11.38 14.25 -8.26
N ARG A 237 -11.43 15.06 -9.33
CA ARG A 237 -12.13 16.36 -9.36
C ARG A 237 -13.44 16.31 -10.16
N LEU A 238 -13.96 15.12 -10.45
CA LEU A 238 -15.18 14.95 -11.24
C LEU A 238 -16.42 15.43 -10.45
N PRO A 239 -17.29 16.27 -11.03
CA PRO A 239 -18.45 16.84 -10.35
C PRO A 239 -19.64 15.87 -10.34
N LEU A 240 -19.49 14.68 -9.73
CA LEU A 240 -20.51 13.62 -9.77
C LEU A 240 -21.88 14.07 -9.22
N SER A 241 -21.91 15.04 -8.30
CA SER A 241 -23.14 15.65 -7.75
C SER A 241 -23.90 16.54 -8.75
N SER A 242 -23.26 16.95 -9.85
CA SER A 242 -23.90 17.72 -10.94
C SER A 242 -24.62 16.83 -11.96
N LEU A 243 -24.46 15.51 -11.85
CA LEU A 243 -25.16 14.53 -12.68
C LEU A 243 -26.61 14.34 -12.20
N PRO A 244 -27.50 13.74 -13.01
CA PRO A 244 -28.86 13.44 -12.58
C PRO A 244 -28.89 12.67 -11.26
N VAL A 245 -29.72 13.16 -10.33
CA VAL A 245 -29.91 12.56 -9.01
C VAL A 245 -30.59 11.19 -9.17
N LEU A 246 -30.04 10.19 -8.49
CA LEU A 246 -30.56 8.83 -8.44
C LEU A 246 -31.13 8.57 -7.04
N SER A 247 -32.12 7.68 -6.95
CA SER A 247 -32.51 7.15 -5.63
C SER A 247 -31.40 6.25 -5.07
N PRO A 248 -31.31 6.05 -3.74
CA PRO A 248 -30.30 5.17 -3.14
C PRO A 248 -30.31 3.75 -3.74
N ASP A 249 -31.48 3.18 -4.04
CA ASP A 249 -31.61 1.84 -4.62
C ASP A 249 -31.14 1.75 -6.08
N GLU A 250 -31.01 2.89 -6.76
CA GLU A 250 -30.59 3.02 -8.15
C GLU A 250 -29.14 3.44 -8.30
N TYR A 251 -28.50 3.87 -7.20
CA TYR A 251 -27.12 4.30 -7.23
C TYR A 251 -26.20 3.08 -7.45
N PRO A 252 -25.28 3.13 -8.43
CA PRO A 252 -24.47 1.98 -8.81
C PRO A 252 -23.27 1.82 -7.86
N TYR A 253 -23.54 1.48 -6.59
CA TYR A 253 -22.50 1.26 -5.59
C TYR A 253 -21.58 0.12 -6.01
N ILE A 254 -20.27 0.39 -6.00
CA ILE A 254 -19.25 -0.63 -6.18
C ILE A 254 -19.07 -1.31 -4.82
N ILE A 255 -19.43 -2.58 -4.74
CA ILE A 255 -19.30 -3.39 -3.52
C ILE A 255 -18.03 -4.22 -3.67
N PRO A 256 -16.99 -3.99 -2.83
CA PRO A 256 -15.79 -4.80 -2.87
C PRO A 256 -16.11 -6.27 -2.57
N THR A 257 -15.47 -7.18 -3.32
CA THR A 257 -15.54 -8.62 -3.07
C THR A 257 -15.02 -8.97 -1.67
N ASP A 258 -15.67 -9.93 -1.00
CA ASP A 258 -15.21 -10.39 0.32
C ASP A 258 -13.84 -11.10 0.20
N PRO A 259 -12.85 -10.77 1.06
CA PRO A 259 -11.57 -11.48 1.08
C PRO A 259 -11.66 -12.97 1.41
N PHE A 260 -12.76 -13.45 2.01
CA PHE A 260 -12.99 -14.86 2.33
C PHE A 260 -13.67 -15.65 1.21
N GLU A 261 -14.05 -15.00 0.10
CA GLU A 261 -14.63 -15.69 -1.06
C GLU A 261 -13.59 -16.54 -1.79
N GLU A 262 -13.91 -17.80 -2.09
CA GLU A 262 -13.06 -18.68 -2.90
C GLU A 262 -12.98 -18.18 -4.34
N ARG A 263 -11.76 -18.12 -4.90
CA ARG A 263 -11.50 -17.60 -6.25
C ARG A 263 -10.88 -18.67 -7.13
N GLY A 264 -11.38 -18.78 -8.36
CA GLY A 264 -10.76 -19.59 -9.41
C GLY A 264 -9.51 -18.92 -10.00
N PRO A 265 -8.86 -19.54 -10.99
CA PRO A 265 -7.77 -18.91 -11.73
C PRO A 265 -8.24 -17.63 -12.42
N LEU A 266 -7.33 -16.66 -12.59
CA LEU A 266 -7.61 -15.47 -13.38
C LEU A 266 -7.86 -15.87 -14.85
N PRO A 267 -8.84 -15.26 -15.54
CA PRO A 267 -9.02 -15.47 -16.97
C PRO A 267 -7.80 -14.92 -17.73
N ASP A 268 -7.44 -15.57 -18.83
CA ASP A 268 -6.47 -15.00 -19.76
C ASP A 268 -7.01 -13.69 -20.35
N ILE A 269 -6.09 -12.79 -20.72
CA ILE A 269 -6.44 -11.52 -21.34
C ILE A 269 -7.25 -11.79 -22.61
N ASP A 270 -8.42 -11.15 -22.74
CA ASP A 270 -9.25 -11.28 -23.94
C ASP A 270 -8.47 -10.74 -25.16
N PRO A 271 -8.26 -11.56 -26.21
CA PRO A 271 -7.61 -11.12 -27.44
C PRO A 271 -8.11 -9.80 -28.01
N LYS A 272 -9.39 -9.50 -27.82
CA LYS A 272 -10.02 -8.27 -28.31
C LYS A 272 -9.52 -7.00 -27.61
N ARG A 273 -8.90 -7.12 -26.43
CA ARG A 273 -8.30 -5.98 -25.71
C ARG A 273 -6.94 -5.61 -26.22
N GLN A 274 -6.23 -6.55 -26.83
CA GLN A 274 -4.87 -6.37 -27.34
C GLN A 274 -4.75 -6.67 -28.85
N PRO A 275 -5.59 -6.07 -29.71
CA PRO A 275 -5.53 -6.35 -31.15
C PRO A 275 -4.20 -5.93 -31.78
N PHE A 276 -3.58 -4.84 -31.31
CA PHE A 276 -2.32 -4.34 -31.88
C PHE A 276 -1.11 -5.19 -31.48
N LEU A 277 -0.98 -5.51 -30.19
CA LEU A 277 0.12 -6.31 -29.65
C LEU A 277 0.10 -7.75 -30.17
N ARG A 278 -1.08 -8.33 -30.42
CA ARG A 278 -1.22 -9.72 -30.90
C ARG A 278 -0.93 -9.91 -32.39
N ASP A 279 -1.13 -8.88 -33.21
CA ASP A 279 -0.93 -8.96 -34.67
C ASP A 279 0.56 -8.76 -35.10
N GLN A 280 1.51 -9.16 -34.24
CA GLN A 280 2.97 -9.08 -34.44
C GLN A 280 3.44 -7.79 -35.15
N GLY A 281 3.13 -6.63 -34.56
CA GLY A 281 3.68 -5.33 -35.00
C GLY A 281 2.87 -4.58 -36.06
N GLY A 282 1.53 -4.69 -36.03
CA GLY A 282 0.65 -3.80 -36.79
C GLY A 282 0.57 -4.05 -38.29
N ARG A 283 1.04 -5.21 -38.79
CA ARG A 283 0.95 -5.57 -40.21
C ARG A 283 -0.42 -6.16 -40.57
N GLY A 284 -1.48 -5.41 -40.31
CA GLY A 284 -2.85 -5.84 -40.59
C GLY A 284 -3.92 -5.00 -39.92
N HIS A 285 -3.60 -4.35 -38.80
CA HIS A 285 -4.53 -3.49 -38.08
C HIS A 285 -4.83 -2.20 -38.88
N GLN A 286 -6.02 -2.13 -39.48
CA GLN A 286 -6.56 -0.86 -40.00
C GLN A 286 -7.24 -0.09 -38.85
N PRO A 287 -6.71 1.07 -38.44
CA PRO A 287 -7.24 1.84 -37.29
C PRO A 287 -8.68 2.33 -37.49
N ASP A 288 -9.18 2.34 -38.73
CA ASP A 288 -10.48 2.88 -39.15
C ASP A 288 -11.55 1.83 -39.51
N SER A 289 -11.36 0.56 -39.14
CA SER A 289 -12.42 -0.44 -39.35
C SER A 289 -13.67 -0.05 -38.54
N PRO A 290 -14.88 0.05 -39.15
CA PRO A 290 -16.10 0.40 -38.45
C PRO A 290 -16.32 -0.53 -37.26
N GLN A 291 -16.34 0.01 -36.05
CA GLN A 291 -16.58 -0.79 -34.87
C GLN A 291 -18.04 -1.24 -34.84
N ILE A 292 -18.24 -2.56 -34.77
CA ILE A 292 -19.52 -3.11 -34.35
C ILE A 292 -19.51 -3.10 -32.83
N ILE A 293 -20.09 -2.06 -32.24
CA ILE A 293 -20.24 -1.95 -30.78
C ILE A 293 -21.26 -3.00 -30.34
N HIS A 294 -20.78 -4.15 -29.86
CA HIS A 294 -21.63 -5.24 -29.42
C HIS A 294 -22.18 -4.99 -28.01
N GLY A 295 -23.36 -4.37 -27.94
CA GLY A 295 -24.11 -4.25 -26.69
C GLY A 295 -23.82 -2.98 -25.90
N GLN A 296 -23.73 -1.84 -26.59
CA GLN A 296 -23.83 -0.56 -25.92
C GLN A 296 -25.14 -0.50 -25.13
N VAL A 297 -25.02 -0.54 -23.82
CA VAL A 297 -26.12 -0.18 -22.93
C VAL A 297 -25.96 1.31 -22.65
N THR A 298 -26.49 2.15 -23.55
CA THR A 298 -26.64 3.57 -23.24
C THR A 298 -27.59 3.70 -22.06
N GLY A 299 -27.09 4.18 -20.94
CA GLY A 299 -27.89 4.42 -19.73
C GLY A 299 -28.87 5.58 -19.90
N SER A 300 -29.91 5.45 -20.71
CA SER A 300 -31.04 6.38 -20.65
C SER A 300 -32.10 5.81 -19.69
N GLY A 301 -32.05 6.24 -18.42
CA GLY A 301 -33.04 5.88 -17.40
C GLY A 301 -32.44 5.36 -16.09
N SER A 302 -33.29 5.27 -15.07
CA SER A 302 -32.91 5.18 -13.66
C SER A 302 -32.22 3.87 -13.22
N LYS A 303 -32.08 2.86 -14.10
CA LYS A 303 -31.49 1.54 -13.76
C LYS A 303 -30.09 1.26 -14.34
N ARG A 304 -29.46 2.23 -15.01
CA ARG A 304 -28.22 2.00 -15.81
C ARG A 304 -27.24 3.18 -15.75
N ALA A 305 -27.32 3.99 -14.71
CA ALA A 305 -26.45 5.13 -14.54
C ALA A 305 -25.01 4.69 -14.23
N VAL A 306 -24.02 5.40 -14.76
CA VAL A 306 -22.61 5.17 -14.53
C VAL A 306 -22.05 6.32 -13.70
N ARG A 307 -21.43 5.99 -12.55
CA ARG A 307 -20.85 6.98 -11.60
C ARG A 307 -19.36 6.78 -11.35
N ALA A 308 -18.72 5.95 -12.16
CA ALA A 308 -17.27 5.79 -12.25
C ALA A 308 -16.80 6.24 -13.63
N ALA A 309 -15.56 6.72 -13.74
CA ALA A 309 -15.01 7.12 -15.03
C ALA A 309 -13.49 6.97 -15.08
N LEU A 310 -13.02 6.52 -16.25
CA LEU A 310 -11.63 6.60 -16.64
C LEU A 310 -11.35 8.01 -17.14
N ALA A 311 -10.18 8.56 -16.86
CA ALA A 311 -9.80 9.87 -17.39
C ALA A 311 -8.39 9.88 -17.97
N VAL A 312 -8.15 10.73 -18.96
CA VAL A 312 -6.83 10.94 -19.53
C VAL A 312 -6.50 12.44 -19.51
N GLU A 313 -5.34 12.77 -18.94
CA GLU A 313 -4.87 14.14 -18.74
C GLU A 313 -3.43 14.29 -19.27
N ALA A 314 -3.18 15.37 -20.02
CA ALA A 314 -1.82 15.81 -20.31
C ALA A 314 -1.33 16.73 -19.18
N ARG A 315 -0.39 16.25 -18.37
CA ARG A 315 0.11 16.93 -17.16
C ARG A 315 1.62 16.78 -17.01
N ASN A 316 2.29 17.91 -16.83
CA ASN A 316 3.75 18.01 -16.61
C ASN A 316 4.57 17.34 -17.73
N GLY A 317 4.13 17.49 -18.99
CA GLY A 317 4.76 16.89 -20.16
C GLY A 317 4.39 15.42 -20.39
N HIS A 318 3.64 14.77 -19.50
CA HIS A 318 3.28 13.36 -19.59
C HIS A 318 1.79 13.14 -19.82
N LEU A 319 1.43 11.99 -20.40
CA LEU A 319 0.06 11.50 -20.41
C LEU A 319 -0.20 10.67 -19.15
N TRP A 320 -1.26 11.02 -18.44
CA TRP A 320 -1.72 10.34 -17.24
C TRP A 320 -3.07 9.69 -17.51
N VAL A 321 -3.18 8.41 -17.16
CA VAL A 321 -4.41 7.64 -17.27
C VAL A 321 -4.90 7.34 -15.86
N PHE A 322 -6.02 7.94 -15.50
CA PHE A 322 -6.69 7.75 -14.23
C PHE A 322 -7.61 6.53 -14.30
N MET A 323 -7.31 5.51 -13.49
CA MET A 323 -8.09 4.28 -13.38
C MET A 323 -9.36 4.52 -12.56
N PRO A 324 -10.55 4.12 -13.06
CA PRO A 324 -11.79 4.14 -12.29
C PRO A 324 -11.78 3.08 -11.19
N PRO A 325 -12.64 3.22 -10.16
CA PRO A 325 -12.91 2.11 -9.25
C PRO A 325 -13.59 0.97 -10.01
N VAL A 326 -13.19 -0.26 -9.72
CA VAL A 326 -13.76 -1.50 -10.27
C VAL A 326 -14.01 -2.50 -9.15
N GLU A 327 -14.90 -3.46 -9.38
CA GLU A 327 -15.30 -4.45 -8.37
C GLU A 327 -14.26 -5.55 -8.19
N SER A 328 -13.61 -5.99 -9.27
CA SER A 328 -12.72 -7.16 -9.28
C SER A 328 -11.39 -6.90 -9.99
N VAL A 329 -10.37 -7.72 -9.70
CA VAL A 329 -9.06 -7.63 -10.37
C VAL A 329 -9.14 -8.03 -11.84
N GLU A 330 -10.03 -8.95 -12.20
CA GLU A 330 -10.30 -9.33 -13.59
C GLU A 330 -10.69 -8.12 -14.44
N ASP A 331 -11.58 -7.28 -13.93
CA ASP A 331 -12.01 -6.07 -14.62
C ASP A 331 -10.88 -5.02 -14.67
N TYR A 332 -10.04 -4.96 -13.64
CA TYR A 332 -8.86 -4.08 -13.63
C TYR A 332 -7.85 -4.49 -14.71
N LEU A 333 -7.52 -5.78 -14.80
CA LEU A 333 -6.58 -6.32 -15.78
C LEU A 333 -7.12 -6.18 -17.22
N ASP A 334 -8.44 -6.33 -17.42
CA ASP A 334 -9.11 -6.08 -18.71
C ASP A 334 -8.90 -4.63 -19.19
N LEU A 335 -8.99 -3.65 -18.27
CA LEU A 335 -8.68 -2.23 -18.58
C LEU A 335 -7.20 -2.00 -18.85
N VAL A 336 -6.32 -2.56 -18.02
CA VAL A 336 -4.86 -2.41 -18.20
C VAL A 336 -4.43 -2.95 -19.56
N ALA A 337 -4.97 -4.09 -19.98
CA ALA A 337 -4.72 -4.65 -21.31
C ALA A 337 -5.13 -3.68 -22.44
N ALA A 338 -6.31 -3.06 -22.34
CA ALA A 338 -6.77 -2.08 -23.31
C ALA A 338 -5.93 -0.80 -23.33
N ILE A 339 -5.50 -0.31 -22.15
CA ILE A 339 -4.65 0.87 -22.02
C ILE A 339 -3.27 0.61 -22.62
N GLN A 340 -2.68 -0.55 -22.31
CA GLN A 340 -1.37 -0.92 -22.81
C GLN A 340 -1.35 -1.07 -24.32
N ASP A 341 -2.36 -1.72 -24.91
CA ASP A 341 -2.46 -1.87 -26.36
C ASP A 341 -2.67 -0.52 -27.05
N THR A 342 -3.40 0.40 -26.41
CA THR A 342 -3.52 1.80 -26.90
C THR A 342 -2.20 2.54 -26.86
N ALA A 343 -1.45 2.40 -25.75
CA ALA A 343 -0.12 2.99 -25.60
C ALA A 343 0.86 2.45 -26.65
N ALA A 344 0.79 1.15 -26.95
CA ALA A 344 1.59 0.51 -27.99
C ALA A 344 1.21 0.99 -29.40
N GLU A 345 -0.08 1.04 -29.74
CA GLU A 345 -0.58 1.52 -31.04
C GLU A 345 -0.15 2.98 -31.30
N LEU A 346 -0.28 3.85 -30.29
CA LEU A 346 0.01 5.27 -30.41
C LEU A 346 1.48 5.63 -30.13
N GLN A 347 2.29 4.64 -29.73
CA GLN A 347 3.67 4.81 -29.28
C GLN A 347 3.81 5.90 -28.21
N GLN A 348 2.89 5.91 -27.24
CA GLN A 348 2.84 6.89 -26.17
C GLN A 348 3.19 6.26 -24.83
N SER A 349 4.20 6.81 -24.15
CA SER A 349 4.47 6.46 -22.76
C SER A 349 3.44 7.11 -21.83
N ILE A 350 2.96 6.35 -20.82
CA ILE A 350 1.89 6.81 -19.92
C ILE A 350 2.20 6.51 -18.46
N PHE A 351 1.72 7.37 -17.57
CA PHE A 351 1.61 7.08 -16.16
C PHE A 351 0.19 6.59 -15.84
N LEU A 352 0.07 5.49 -15.09
CA LEU A 352 -1.19 5.05 -14.52
C LEU A 352 -1.36 5.62 -13.11
N GLU A 353 -2.50 6.21 -12.82
CA GLU A 353 -2.87 6.74 -11.51
C GLU A 353 -4.35 6.45 -11.18
N GLY A 354 -4.85 6.99 -10.06
CA GLY A 354 -6.24 6.84 -9.66
C GLY A 354 -6.47 5.66 -8.70
N TYR A 355 -7.53 4.89 -8.93
CA TYR A 355 -7.87 3.76 -8.07
C TYR A 355 -6.94 2.57 -8.33
N THR A 356 -6.45 1.96 -7.26
CA THR A 356 -5.60 0.76 -7.33
C THR A 356 -6.43 -0.48 -7.66
N PRO A 357 -5.82 -1.59 -8.11
CA PRO A 357 -6.50 -2.87 -8.18
C PRO A 357 -7.18 -3.21 -6.84
N PRO A 358 -8.39 -3.78 -6.84
CA PRO A 358 -8.99 -4.36 -5.64
C PRO A 358 -8.09 -5.42 -5.01
N HIS A 359 -8.21 -5.64 -3.71
CA HIS A 359 -7.42 -6.66 -3.03
C HIS A 359 -7.73 -8.07 -3.57
N ASP A 360 -6.69 -8.81 -3.94
CA ASP A 360 -6.81 -10.17 -4.44
C ASP A 360 -5.59 -11.03 -4.08
N PRO A 361 -5.77 -12.25 -3.55
CA PRO A 361 -4.66 -13.11 -3.15
C PRO A 361 -3.82 -13.63 -4.34
N ARG A 362 -4.28 -13.49 -5.58
CA ARG A 362 -3.56 -13.85 -6.82
C ARG A 362 -2.66 -12.72 -7.33
N LEU A 363 -2.76 -11.53 -6.72
CA LEU A 363 -2.01 -10.32 -7.09
C LEU A 363 -1.05 -9.95 -5.96
N HIS A 364 0.25 -9.96 -6.25
CA HIS A 364 1.25 -9.42 -5.35
C HIS A 364 1.32 -7.90 -5.47
N VAL A 365 1.61 -7.24 -4.35
CA VAL A 365 1.79 -5.80 -4.29
C VAL A 365 3.05 -5.43 -3.51
N LEU A 366 3.80 -4.48 -4.03
CA LEU A 366 4.84 -3.76 -3.32
C LEU A 366 4.55 -2.26 -3.44
N LYS A 367 4.75 -1.48 -2.38
CA LYS A 367 4.54 -0.03 -2.42
C LYS A 367 5.74 0.72 -1.91
N VAL A 368 6.01 1.89 -2.49
CA VAL A 368 6.98 2.87 -2.00
C VAL A 368 6.23 4.15 -1.67
N THR A 369 6.25 4.55 -0.41
CA THR A 369 5.44 5.65 0.13
C THR A 369 6.29 6.65 0.92
N PRO A 370 5.91 7.93 0.91
CA PRO A 370 6.57 8.97 1.69
C PRO A 370 5.96 9.07 3.08
N ASP A 371 6.80 8.80 4.07
CA ASP A 371 6.46 9.02 5.48
C ASP A 371 7.34 10.15 6.06
N PRO A 372 6.93 10.79 7.17
CA PRO A 372 7.68 11.88 7.77
C PRO A 372 9.14 11.47 8.00
N GLY A 373 10.07 12.14 7.33
CA GLY A 373 11.49 11.90 7.45
C GLY A 373 12.04 10.61 6.82
N VAL A 374 11.22 9.77 6.17
CA VAL A 374 11.67 8.50 5.54
C VAL A 374 10.95 8.20 4.22
N LEU A 375 11.51 7.27 3.44
CA LEU A 375 10.77 6.47 2.46
C LEU A 375 10.45 5.13 3.07
N GLU A 376 9.19 4.72 3.04
CA GLU A 376 8.75 3.41 3.47
C GLU A 376 8.54 2.51 2.25
N VAL A 377 9.00 1.26 2.33
CA VAL A 377 8.74 0.23 1.34
C VAL A 377 7.87 -0.84 1.97
N ASN A 378 6.61 -0.95 1.56
CA ASN A 378 5.73 -2.04 1.95
C ASN A 378 6.02 -3.23 1.03
N ILE A 379 6.63 -4.28 1.56
CA ILE A 379 7.14 -5.41 0.76
C ILE A 379 6.05 -6.45 0.53
N HIS A 380 6.16 -7.18 -0.58
CA HIS A 380 5.29 -8.33 -0.83
C HIS A 380 5.62 -9.48 0.14
N PRO A 381 4.64 -10.33 0.51
CA PRO A 381 4.87 -11.37 1.50
C PRO A 381 5.83 -12.47 1.01
N ALA A 382 6.84 -12.79 1.83
CA ALA A 382 7.68 -13.97 1.71
C ALA A 382 6.92 -15.23 2.16
N ARG A 383 7.18 -16.36 1.49
CA ARG A 383 6.52 -17.66 1.76
C ARG A 383 7.46 -18.69 2.36
N SER A 384 8.75 -18.41 2.31
CA SER A 384 9.78 -19.25 2.87
C SER A 384 10.92 -18.42 3.43
N TRP A 385 11.76 -19.03 4.27
CA TRP A 385 13.00 -18.43 4.71
C TRP A 385 13.89 -17.96 3.54
N SER A 386 14.00 -18.76 2.47
CA SER A 386 14.84 -18.40 1.31
C SER A 386 14.29 -17.18 0.57
N ASP A 387 12.96 -17.09 0.42
CA ASP A 387 12.32 -15.90 -0.17
C ASP A 387 12.57 -14.67 0.68
N MET A 388 12.46 -14.79 2.01
CA MET A 388 12.68 -13.70 2.94
C MET A 388 14.11 -13.17 2.89
N VAL A 389 15.11 -14.07 2.82
CA VAL A 389 16.52 -13.70 2.62
C VAL A 389 16.70 -12.96 1.28
N ALA A 390 16.11 -13.47 0.19
CA ALA A 390 16.23 -12.87 -1.14
C ALA A 390 15.58 -11.48 -1.22
N ILE A 391 14.38 -11.34 -0.64
CA ILE A 391 13.62 -10.07 -0.60
C ILE A 391 14.37 -9.05 0.26
N THR A 392 14.73 -9.40 1.49
CA THR A 392 15.41 -8.47 2.41
C THR A 392 16.74 -8.02 1.84
N THR A 393 17.59 -8.95 1.39
CA THR A 393 18.88 -8.61 0.77
C THR A 393 18.70 -7.72 -0.47
N GLY A 394 17.71 -8.05 -1.30
CA GLY A 394 17.46 -7.32 -2.53
C GLY A 394 17.00 -5.89 -2.31
N ILE A 395 16.14 -5.64 -1.32
CA ILE A 395 15.67 -4.28 -1.03
C ILE A 395 16.81 -3.43 -0.49
N TYR A 396 17.60 -3.95 0.44
CA TYR A 396 18.79 -3.24 0.95
C TYR A 396 19.77 -2.92 -0.18
N GLU A 397 20.00 -3.86 -1.10
CA GLU A 397 20.88 -3.65 -2.24
C GLU A 397 20.35 -2.57 -3.20
N GLU A 398 19.08 -2.65 -3.61
CA GLU A 398 18.50 -1.67 -4.53
C GLU A 398 18.37 -0.28 -3.91
N ALA A 399 18.04 -0.19 -2.61
CA ALA A 399 18.03 1.07 -1.87
C ALA A 399 19.44 1.71 -1.86
N ARG A 400 20.48 0.92 -1.55
CA ARG A 400 21.87 1.40 -1.58
C ARG A 400 22.29 1.89 -2.97
N LEU A 401 21.91 1.19 -4.03
CA LEU A 401 22.18 1.59 -5.41
C LEU A 401 21.43 2.87 -5.81
N CYS A 402 20.28 3.14 -5.18
CA CYS A 402 19.55 4.41 -5.25
C CYS A 402 20.12 5.52 -4.36
N ARG A 403 21.25 5.32 -3.66
CA ARG A 403 21.80 6.27 -2.68
C ARG A 403 20.83 6.55 -1.52
N LEU A 404 20.10 5.51 -1.13
CA LEU A 404 19.30 5.46 0.09
C LEU A 404 20.01 4.57 1.12
N GLY A 405 20.00 5.00 2.38
CA GLY A 405 20.59 4.31 3.52
C GLY A 405 19.57 3.95 4.58
N THR A 406 20.00 3.20 5.58
CA THR A 406 19.19 2.68 6.69
C THR A 406 19.56 3.30 8.04
N GLU A 407 20.50 4.24 8.04
CA GLU A 407 21.14 4.78 9.22
C GLU A 407 21.00 6.31 9.23
N LYS A 408 20.83 6.86 10.43
CA LYS A 408 20.98 8.28 10.72
C LYS A 408 22.01 8.48 11.82
N PHE A 409 22.55 9.68 11.90
CA PHE A 409 23.45 10.10 12.97
C PHE A 409 22.88 11.34 13.64
N MET A 410 22.77 11.28 14.96
CA MET A 410 22.40 12.42 15.80
C MET A 410 23.53 13.45 15.79
N LEU A 411 23.24 14.67 16.26
CA LEU A 411 24.23 15.77 16.32
C LEU A 411 25.46 15.44 17.18
N ASP A 412 25.32 14.55 18.15
CA ASP A 412 26.41 14.05 19.00
C ASP A 412 27.20 12.89 18.38
N GLY A 413 26.87 12.51 17.14
CA GLY A 413 27.49 11.40 16.41
C GLY A 413 26.93 10.02 16.75
N ARG A 414 25.91 9.94 17.61
CA ARG A 414 25.27 8.66 17.95
C ARG A 414 24.51 8.12 16.76
N HIS A 415 24.74 6.85 16.45
CA HIS A 415 23.97 6.11 15.45
C HIS A 415 22.53 5.90 15.92
N THR A 416 21.58 6.00 15.00
CA THR A 416 20.16 5.65 15.18
C THR A 416 19.65 5.07 13.87
N GLY A 417 18.61 4.24 13.92
CA GLY A 417 17.91 3.89 12.69
C GLY A 417 17.26 5.10 12.02
N THR A 418 16.57 4.85 10.92
CA THR A 418 15.92 5.89 10.10
C THR A 418 14.87 6.73 10.84
N GLY A 419 14.33 6.22 11.95
CA GLY A 419 13.23 6.79 12.72
C GLY A 419 11.82 6.42 12.24
N GLY A 420 11.72 5.69 11.12
CA GLY A 420 10.44 5.21 10.57
C GLY A 420 10.02 3.80 11.02
N GLY A 421 10.93 3.06 11.66
CA GLY A 421 10.73 1.66 12.02
C GLY A 421 11.05 0.67 10.90
N ASN A 422 10.89 -0.62 11.20
CA ASN A 422 10.97 -1.75 10.27
C ASN A 422 9.94 -2.79 10.72
N HIS A 423 8.65 -2.43 10.58
CA HIS A 423 7.58 -3.30 11.06
C HIS A 423 7.63 -4.64 10.34
N VAL A 424 7.40 -5.73 11.09
CA VAL A 424 7.29 -7.08 10.55
C VAL A 424 5.83 -7.50 10.56
N VAL A 425 5.30 -7.91 9.41
CA VAL A 425 3.88 -8.24 9.26
C VAL A 425 3.72 -9.74 9.09
N LEU A 426 2.93 -10.37 9.95
CA LEU A 426 2.64 -11.80 9.91
C LEU A 426 1.19 -12.04 9.50
N GLY A 427 0.96 -13.06 8.69
CA GLY A 427 -0.37 -13.44 8.22
C GLY A 427 -0.37 -14.74 7.44
N GLY A 428 -1.37 -14.93 6.58
CA GLY A 428 -1.39 -16.03 5.61
C GLY A 428 -1.59 -15.49 4.19
N LYS A 429 -1.46 -16.38 3.19
CA LYS A 429 -1.72 -16.04 1.78
C LYS A 429 -3.13 -15.51 1.57
N THR A 430 -4.10 -16.07 2.30
CA THR A 430 -5.47 -15.57 2.40
C THR A 430 -5.80 -15.26 3.86
N PRO A 431 -6.78 -14.39 4.16
CA PRO A 431 -7.23 -14.16 5.53
C PRO A 431 -7.68 -15.45 6.24
N ALA A 432 -8.25 -16.41 5.49
CA ALA A 432 -8.64 -17.72 6.01
C ALA A 432 -7.45 -18.61 6.38
N ASP A 433 -6.30 -18.45 5.69
CA ASP A 433 -5.06 -19.15 6.00
C ASP A 433 -4.28 -18.53 7.17
N SER A 434 -4.64 -17.31 7.59
CA SER A 434 -3.93 -16.62 8.66
C SER A 434 -3.84 -17.47 9.94
N PRO A 435 -2.63 -17.65 10.51
CA PRO A 435 -2.47 -18.44 11.73
C PRO A 435 -3.20 -17.81 12.91
N PHE A 436 -3.34 -16.48 12.95
CA PHE A 436 -4.06 -15.76 14.02
C PHE A 436 -5.57 -15.92 13.94
N ILE A 437 -6.11 -16.22 12.75
CA ILE A 437 -7.53 -16.52 12.56
C ILE A 437 -7.82 -17.99 12.84
N ARG A 438 -6.97 -18.89 12.32
CA ARG A 438 -7.12 -20.34 12.52
C ARG A 438 -6.89 -20.77 13.96
N ARG A 439 -5.92 -20.12 14.63
CA ARG A 439 -5.48 -20.40 16.01
C ARG A 439 -5.29 -19.09 16.79
N PRO A 440 -6.38 -18.44 17.25
CA PRO A 440 -6.30 -17.20 17.99
C PRO A 440 -5.51 -17.28 19.31
N ASP A 441 -5.31 -18.48 19.85
CA ASP A 441 -4.44 -18.74 21.00
C ASP A 441 -2.96 -18.42 20.75
N LEU A 442 -2.52 -18.41 19.48
CA LEU A 442 -1.19 -17.96 19.09
C LEU A 442 -0.99 -16.48 19.44
N LEU A 443 -1.95 -15.62 19.07
CA LEU A 443 -1.90 -14.19 19.38
C LEU A 443 -1.89 -13.96 20.89
N ARG A 444 -2.72 -14.70 21.64
CA ARG A 444 -2.71 -14.69 23.10
C ARG A 444 -1.33 -15.05 23.66
N SER A 445 -0.70 -16.12 23.16
CA SER A 445 0.61 -16.58 23.62
C SER A 445 1.68 -15.51 23.37
N LEU A 446 1.68 -14.91 22.18
CA LEU A 446 2.62 -13.85 21.82
C LEU A 446 2.45 -12.61 22.69
N ILE A 447 1.21 -12.13 22.89
CA ILE A 447 0.94 -10.96 23.76
C ILE A 447 1.41 -11.25 25.19
N ALA A 448 1.08 -12.41 25.75
CA ALA A 448 1.49 -12.78 27.10
C ALA A 448 3.01 -12.84 27.23
N TYR A 449 3.69 -13.46 26.26
CA TYR A 449 5.14 -13.60 26.25
C TYR A 449 5.85 -12.25 26.12
N TRP A 450 5.42 -11.38 25.19
CA TRP A 450 5.93 -10.02 25.05
C TRP A 450 5.73 -9.19 26.32
N GLN A 451 4.54 -9.28 26.94
CA GLN A 451 4.26 -8.57 28.19
C GLN A 451 5.20 -9.05 29.32
N ARG A 452 5.54 -10.34 29.36
CA ARG A 452 6.49 -10.88 30.34
C ARG A 452 7.94 -10.50 30.06
N HIS A 453 8.35 -10.24 28.82
CA HIS A 453 9.75 -10.00 28.46
C HIS A 453 9.96 -8.62 27.82
N PRO A 454 10.31 -7.58 28.60
CA PRO A 454 10.58 -6.23 28.09
C PRO A 454 11.68 -6.15 27.04
N SER A 455 12.64 -7.08 27.05
CA SER A 455 13.70 -7.16 26.03
C SER A 455 13.15 -7.24 24.61
N LEU A 456 12.03 -7.97 24.41
CA LEU A 456 11.40 -8.15 23.09
C LEU A 456 10.82 -6.87 22.50
N SER A 457 10.60 -5.85 23.33
CA SER A 457 10.12 -4.54 22.89
C SER A 457 11.24 -3.52 22.83
N TYR A 458 12.22 -3.60 23.74
CA TYR A 458 13.18 -2.52 23.94
C TYR A 458 14.52 -2.76 23.23
N VAL A 459 15.00 -4.00 23.11
CA VAL A 459 16.31 -4.31 22.47
C VAL A 459 16.29 -3.97 20.98
N PHE A 460 15.17 -4.25 20.30
CA PHE A 460 15.04 -4.01 18.86
C PHE A 460 14.44 -2.65 18.51
N SER A 461 14.08 -1.86 19.52
CA SER A 461 13.53 -0.51 19.34
C SER A 461 14.63 0.54 19.29
N GLY A 462 14.33 1.67 18.63
CA GLY A 462 15.20 2.83 18.63
C GLY A 462 15.11 3.65 19.92
N LEU A 463 15.60 4.90 19.87
CA LEU A 463 15.67 5.80 21.02
C LEU A 463 14.30 6.21 21.61
N PHE A 464 13.21 5.99 20.89
CA PHE A 464 11.87 6.45 21.26
C PHE A 464 11.03 5.31 21.86
N ILE A 465 11.27 5.01 23.14
CA ILE A 465 10.50 4.05 23.95
C ILE A 465 9.64 4.83 24.97
N GLY A 466 8.48 4.30 25.33
CA GLY A 466 7.59 4.94 26.31
C GLY A 466 6.13 4.96 25.87
N PRO A 467 5.23 5.43 26.75
CA PRO A 467 3.78 5.40 26.52
C PRO A 467 3.31 6.26 25.36
N THR A 468 4.15 7.19 24.89
CA THR A 468 3.89 8.09 23.76
C THR A 468 4.74 7.74 22.53
N SER A 469 5.47 6.61 22.55
CA SER A 469 6.26 6.13 21.42
C SER A 469 5.39 5.72 20.22
N GLN A 470 6.03 5.30 19.12
CA GLN A 470 5.29 4.80 17.95
C GLN A 470 4.67 3.41 18.19
N ALA A 471 5.23 2.63 19.11
CA ALA A 471 4.88 1.24 19.36
C ALA A 471 4.94 0.92 20.87
N PRO A 472 4.16 1.61 21.72
CA PRO A 472 4.19 1.40 23.17
C PRO A 472 3.77 -0.02 23.54
N ARG A 473 4.29 -0.49 24.68
CA ARG A 473 3.83 -1.74 25.29
C ARG A 473 2.45 -1.58 25.92
N ILE A 474 1.71 -2.68 26.02
CA ILE A 474 0.35 -2.67 26.60
C ILE A 474 0.33 -2.16 28.06
N ASP A 475 1.38 -2.44 28.84
CA ASP A 475 1.46 -2.12 30.27
C ASP A 475 2.26 -0.84 30.58
N GLU A 476 2.65 -0.09 29.55
CA GLU A 476 3.50 1.09 29.67
C GLU A 476 2.71 2.36 29.98
N ALA A 477 1.47 2.43 29.52
CA ALA A 477 0.56 3.57 29.71
C ALA A 477 -0.61 3.27 30.65
N ARG A 478 -1.18 2.05 30.57
CA ARG A 478 -2.44 1.67 31.21
C ARG A 478 -2.30 0.34 31.94
N GLN A 479 -1.75 0.38 33.16
CA GLN A 479 -1.50 -0.83 33.96
C GLN A 479 -2.78 -1.59 34.33
N ASP A 480 -3.92 -0.90 34.38
CA ASP A 480 -5.25 -1.47 34.57
C ASP A 480 -5.71 -2.35 33.40
N SER A 481 -5.17 -2.14 32.20
CA SER A 481 -5.51 -2.92 31.00
C SER A 481 -5.13 -4.40 31.11
N LEU A 482 -4.19 -4.76 31.99
CA LEU A 482 -3.77 -6.16 32.19
C LEU A 482 -4.86 -7.04 32.81
N TYR A 483 -5.71 -6.48 33.67
CA TYR A 483 -6.85 -7.21 34.22
C TYR A 483 -7.88 -7.54 33.12
N GLU A 484 -8.21 -6.55 32.29
CA GLU A 484 -9.12 -6.74 31.15
C GLU A 484 -8.53 -7.70 30.11
N LEU A 485 -7.21 -7.67 29.90
CA LEU A 485 -6.52 -8.61 29.01
C LEU A 485 -6.62 -10.06 29.52
N GLU A 486 -6.54 -10.30 30.83
CA GLU A 486 -6.75 -11.64 31.41
C GLU A 486 -8.18 -12.14 31.18
N LEU A 487 -9.18 -11.26 31.29
CA LEU A 487 -10.57 -11.58 30.94
C LEU A 487 -10.70 -11.89 29.44
N GLY A 488 -10.04 -11.11 28.58
CA GLY A 488 -9.98 -11.36 27.14
C GLY A 488 -9.35 -12.71 26.82
N PHE A 489 -8.24 -13.06 27.47
CA PHE A 489 -7.58 -14.36 27.33
C PHE A 489 -8.50 -15.52 27.74
N ALA A 490 -9.34 -15.35 28.75
CA ALA A 490 -10.31 -16.36 29.15
C ALA A 490 -11.36 -16.65 28.06
N GLN A 491 -11.62 -15.70 27.14
CA GLN A 491 -12.51 -15.89 25.99
C GLN A 491 -11.83 -16.59 24.81
N VAL A 492 -10.51 -16.79 24.85
CA VAL A 492 -9.73 -17.45 23.80
C VAL A 492 -9.21 -18.79 24.32
N PRO A 493 -9.94 -19.90 24.08
CA PRO A 493 -9.53 -21.23 24.54
C PRO A 493 -8.28 -21.70 23.81
N PHE A 494 -7.44 -22.44 24.52
CA PHE A 494 -6.35 -23.20 23.91
C PHE A 494 -6.89 -24.36 23.06
N PRO A 495 -6.05 -24.92 22.17
CA PRO A 495 -6.42 -26.03 21.33
C PRO A 495 -6.96 -27.20 22.12
N HIS A 496 -7.96 -27.87 21.57
CA HIS A 496 -8.64 -29.00 22.18
C HIS A 496 -9.39 -28.70 23.51
N LYS A 497 -9.44 -27.44 23.97
CA LYS A 497 -10.22 -27.02 25.15
C LYS A 497 -11.54 -26.32 24.80
N GLY A 498 -11.82 -26.08 23.51
CA GLY A 498 -13.04 -25.47 23.00
C GLY A 498 -12.89 -25.08 21.53
N PRO A 499 -13.98 -24.72 20.84
CA PRO A 499 -13.90 -24.14 19.50
C PRO A 499 -13.23 -22.75 19.56
N PRO A 500 -12.43 -22.36 18.56
CA PRO A 500 -11.90 -21.01 18.49
C PRO A 500 -13.04 -19.99 18.32
N PRO A 501 -12.91 -18.76 18.87
CA PRO A 501 -13.88 -17.70 18.64
C PRO A 501 -13.97 -17.34 17.16
N ALA A 502 -15.12 -16.80 16.73
CA ALA A 502 -15.27 -16.28 15.37
C ALA A 502 -14.25 -15.14 15.12
N PRO A 503 -13.75 -14.96 13.88
CA PRO A 503 -12.70 -13.98 13.56
C PRO A 503 -12.99 -12.55 14.06
N TRP A 504 -14.21 -12.07 13.85
CA TRP A 504 -14.65 -10.75 14.32
C TRP A 504 -14.70 -10.62 15.84
N LEU A 505 -14.90 -11.73 16.56
CA LEU A 505 -14.91 -11.74 18.02
C LEU A 505 -13.48 -11.70 18.56
N VAL A 506 -12.53 -12.41 17.93
CA VAL A 506 -11.09 -12.32 18.26
C VAL A 506 -10.62 -10.87 18.17
N ASP A 507 -10.94 -10.19 17.06
CA ASP A 507 -10.61 -8.78 16.88
C ASP A 507 -11.23 -7.91 17.98
N ARG A 508 -12.53 -8.06 18.27
CA ARG A 508 -13.21 -7.27 19.33
C ARG A 508 -12.67 -7.52 20.74
N ILE A 509 -12.19 -8.73 21.03
CA ILE A 509 -11.59 -9.05 22.33
C ILE A 509 -10.33 -8.22 22.56
N PHE A 510 -9.47 -8.08 21.54
CA PHE A 510 -8.15 -7.47 21.69
C PHE A 510 -8.07 -6.01 21.23
N ARG A 511 -8.91 -5.58 20.28
CA ARG A 511 -8.78 -4.27 19.59
C ARG A 511 -8.78 -3.09 20.54
N ASN A 512 -9.59 -3.10 21.59
CA ASN A 512 -9.67 -1.99 22.54
C ASN A 512 -8.64 -2.09 23.69
N LEU A 513 -7.90 -3.20 23.75
CA LEU A 513 -6.83 -3.41 24.73
C LEU A 513 -5.46 -3.11 24.12
N LEU A 514 -5.27 -3.44 22.85
CA LEU A 514 -4.07 -3.15 22.07
C LEU A 514 -4.19 -1.76 21.41
N ILE A 515 -4.16 -0.71 22.24
CA ILE A 515 -4.19 0.70 21.82
C ILE A 515 -3.18 1.55 22.59
N ASP A 516 -2.77 2.68 22.02
CA ASP A 516 -2.01 3.71 22.73
C ASP A 516 -2.87 4.52 23.73
N VAL A 517 -2.23 5.48 24.42
CA VAL A 517 -2.88 6.43 25.34
C VAL A 517 -4.04 7.22 24.72
N SER A 518 -4.04 7.41 23.40
CA SER A 518 -5.08 8.15 22.66
C SER A 518 -6.21 7.26 22.13
N GLY A 519 -6.08 5.93 22.29
CA GLY A 519 -7.03 4.97 21.75
C GLY A 519 -6.73 4.49 20.34
N ASN A 520 -5.52 4.73 19.83
CA ASN A 520 -5.13 4.37 18.47
C ASN A 520 -4.60 2.93 18.39
N THR A 521 -5.28 2.08 17.62
CA THR A 521 -4.94 0.67 17.36
C THR A 521 -3.69 0.49 16.49
N HIS A 522 -3.32 1.51 15.73
CA HIS A 522 -2.15 1.52 14.85
C HIS A 522 -0.85 1.88 15.60
N ARG A 523 -0.94 2.25 16.89
CA ARG A 523 0.21 2.65 17.71
C ARG A 523 0.42 1.71 18.88
N THR A 524 0.80 0.47 18.58
CA THR A 524 1.10 -0.56 19.58
C THR A 524 2.21 -1.47 19.11
N GLU A 525 2.96 -2.07 20.04
CA GLU A 525 4.04 -3.00 19.70
C GLU A 525 3.57 -4.24 18.93
N ILE A 526 2.39 -4.76 19.26
CA ILE A 526 1.68 -5.82 18.55
C ILE A 526 0.36 -5.21 18.07
N CYS A 527 0.33 -4.84 16.80
CA CYS A 527 -0.78 -4.16 16.17
C CYS A 527 -1.67 -5.15 15.41
N ILE A 528 -2.97 -5.08 15.70
CA ILE A 528 -4.00 -5.93 15.08
C ILE A 528 -4.95 -5.11 14.21
N ASP A 529 -4.55 -3.90 13.81
CA ASP A 529 -5.40 -3.02 13.04
C ASP A 529 -5.83 -3.66 11.70
N LYS A 530 -4.92 -4.43 11.11
CA LYS A 530 -5.10 -5.22 9.88
C LYS A 530 -5.57 -6.67 10.14
N LEU A 531 -6.10 -7.00 11.34
CA LEU A 531 -6.56 -8.37 11.66
C LEU A 531 -7.95 -8.66 11.07
N TYR A 532 -9.03 -8.16 11.67
CA TYR A 532 -10.38 -8.41 11.17
C TYR A 532 -11.36 -7.30 11.58
N SER A 533 -11.53 -6.28 10.73
CA SER A 533 -12.55 -5.25 10.96
C SER A 533 -13.98 -5.80 10.73
N PRO A 534 -14.92 -5.57 11.68
CA PRO A 534 -16.32 -5.91 11.47
C PRO A 534 -17.05 -4.94 10.53
N ASP A 535 -16.48 -3.75 10.25
CA ASP A 535 -17.19 -2.65 9.57
C ASP A 535 -17.33 -2.86 8.06
N GLY A 536 -16.45 -3.65 7.45
CA GLY A 536 -16.49 -3.92 6.01
C GLY A 536 -15.43 -4.93 5.53
N PRO A 537 -15.55 -5.42 4.28
CA PRO A 537 -14.65 -6.42 3.71
C PRO A 537 -13.20 -5.94 3.59
N THR A 538 -12.97 -4.63 3.39
CA THR A 538 -11.63 -4.06 3.19
C THR A 538 -10.69 -4.22 4.38
N GLY A 539 -11.22 -4.33 5.60
CA GLY A 539 -10.42 -4.46 6.83
C GLY A 539 -10.24 -5.90 7.32
N ARG A 540 -10.62 -6.91 6.53
CA ARG A 540 -10.54 -8.34 6.89
C ARG A 540 -9.32 -9.00 6.27
N LEU A 541 -8.12 -8.64 6.72
CA LEU A 541 -6.87 -9.05 6.08
C LEU A 541 -6.18 -10.23 6.79
N GLY A 542 -6.50 -10.48 8.06
CA GLY A 542 -5.90 -11.56 8.85
C GLY A 542 -4.44 -11.31 9.23
N LEU A 543 -4.01 -10.04 9.30
CA LEU A 543 -2.61 -9.67 9.53
C LEU A 543 -2.38 -9.15 10.95
N VAL A 544 -1.21 -9.44 11.51
CA VAL A 544 -0.70 -8.88 12.77
C VAL A 544 0.67 -8.25 12.50
N GLU A 545 0.88 -7.03 12.96
CA GLU A 545 2.15 -6.32 12.78
C GLU A 545 2.91 -6.21 14.09
N PHE A 546 4.20 -6.45 14.03
CA PHE A 546 5.14 -6.21 15.11
C PHE A 546 5.89 -4.93 14.82
N ARG A 547 5.66 -3.91 15.66
CA ARG A 547 6.06 -2.53 15.37
C ARG A 547 7.23 -2.03 16.21
N ALA A 548 7.59 -2.73 17.29
CA ALA A 548 8.72 -2.42 18.16
C ALA A 548 10.07 -2.86 17.57
N PHE A 549 10.27 -2.59 16.27
CA PHE A 549 11.48 -2.90 15.51
C PHE A 549 11.93 -1.64 14.78
N GLU A 550 13.12 -1.14 15.11
CA GLU A 550 13.80 -0.10 14.34
C GLU A 550 14.50 -0.69 13.12
N MET A 551 14.69 0.13 12.08
CA MET A 551 15.40 -0.26 10.87
C MET A 551 16.86 -0.64 11.15
N PRO A 552 17.26 -1.92 10.94
CA PRO A 552 18.63 -2.34 11.18
C PRO A 552 19.59 -1.81 10.12
N PRO A 553 20.85 -1.50 10.48
CA PRO A 553 21.86 -0.98 9.55
C PRO A 553 22.31 -2.00 8.48
N HIS A 554 21.94 -3.27 8.62
CA HIS A 554 22.40 -4.35 7.75
C HIS A 554 21.32 -5.42 7.58
N GLU A 555 21.19 -5.98 6.39
CA GLU A 555 20.13 -6.94 6.03
C GLU A 555 20.15 -8.21 6.89
N ARG A 556 21.34 -8.74 7.20
CA ARG A 556 21.52 -9.91 8.08
C ARG A 556 20.98 -9.67 9.50
N MET A 557 21.08 -8.46 10.05
CA MET A 557 20.50 -8.13 11.36
C MET A 557 18.97 -8.13 11.29
N SER A 558 18.40 -7.58 10.21
CA SER A 558 16.96 -7.67 9.95
C SER A 558 16.49 -9.12 9.83
N LEU A 559 17.27 -9.98 9.18
CA LEU A 559 16.95 -11.41 9.04
C LEU A 559 17.04 -12.18 10.38
N VAL A 560 17.92 -11.78 11.30
CA VAL A 560 17.97 -12.34 12.67
C VAL A 560 16.71 -11.98 13.46
N GLN A 561 16.27 -10.72 13.40
CA GLN A 561 15.00 -10.30 14.03
C GLN A 561 13.81 -11.11 13.48
N GLN A 562 13.76 -11.27 12.16
CA GLN A 562 12.68 -12.02 11.50
C GLN A 562 12.71 -13.52 11.85
N VAL A 563 13.88 -14.18 11.82
CA VAL A 563 13.97 -15.61 12.18
C VAL A 563 13.62 -15.88 13.63
N PHE A 564 13.98 -14.95 14.52
CA PHE A 564 13.67 -15.04 15.93
C PHE A 564 12.16 -14.99 16.17
N LEU A 565 11.46 -14.06 15.49
CA LEU A 565 10.00 -14.00 15.52
C LEU A 565 9.36 -15.29 14.97
N LEU A 566 9.89 -15.85 13.89
CA LEU A 566 9.39 -17.11 13.33
C LEU A 566 9.57 -18.30 14.28
N ALA A 567 10.70 -18.36 14.98
CA ALA A 567 10.95 -19.39 15.97
C ALA A 567 9.93 -19.31 17.12
N LEU A 568 9.62 -18.11 17.61
CA LEU A 568 8.58 -17.90 18.62
C LEU A 568 7.19 -18.34 18.13
N VAL A 569 6.83 -17.99 16.89
CA VAL A 569 5.56 -18.44 16.29
C VAL A 569 5.51 -19.96 16.18
N SER A 570 6.57 -20.60 15.68
CA SER A 570 6.68 -22.06 15.58
C SER A 570 6.54 -22.73 16.95
N ARG A 571 7.21 -22.18 17.98
CA ARG A 571 7.13 -22.68 19.35
C ARG A 571 5.71 -22.61 19.89
N PHE A 572 5.07 -21.44 19.82
CA PHE A 572 3.74 -21.24 20.41
C PHE A 572 2.63 -21.93 19.63
N TRP A 573 2.81 -22.17 18.33
CA TRP A 573 1.88 -23.00 17.56
C TRP A 573 1.84 -24.44 18.09
N LYS A 574 3.03 -25.01 18.35
CA LYS A 574 3.23 -26.36 18.89
C LYS A 574 2.81 -26.47 20.35
N THR A 575 3.29 -25.55 21.18
CA THR A 575 3.04 -25.51 22.62
C THR A 575 2.61 -24.10 23.01
N PRO A 576 1.30 -23.84 23.08
CA PRO A 576 0.79 -22.52 23.46
C PRO A 576 1.28 -22.10 24.84
N ASP A 577 1.59 -20.82 24.99
CA ASP A 577 2.02 -20.28 26.27
C ASP A 577 0.80 -19.99 27.16
N PRO A 578 0.62 -20.70 28.29
CA PRO A 578 -0.46 -20.41 29.23
C PRO A 578 -0.27 -19.07 29.98
N GLY A 579 0.94 -18.50 29.89
CA GLY A 579 1.55 -17.44 30.68
C GLY A 579 0.64 -16.51 31.48
N THR A 580 0.98 -16.36 32.77
CA THR A 580 0.38 -15.35 33.65
C THR A 580 1.05 -14.00 33.42
N LEU A 581 0.26 -12.95 33.22
CA LEU A 581 0.77 -11.59 33.03
C LEU A 581 1.47 -11.09 34.30
N VAL A 582 2.58 -10.36 34.14
CA VAL A 582 3.40 -9.87 35.26
C VAL A 582 3.07 -8.41 35.55
N ARG A 583 2.63 -8.08 36.76
CA ARG A 583 2.33 -6.70 37.18
C ARG A 583 3.61 -5.92 37.52
N ARG A 584 4.32 -5.43 36.49
CA ARG A 584 5.62 -4.76 36.65
C ARG A 584 5.54 -3.40 37.36
N GLY A 585 4.46 -2.64 37.12
CA GLY A 585 4.34 -1.29 37.68
C GLY A 585 5.50 -0.39 37.25
N THR A 586 6.02 0.45 38.15
CA THR A 586 7.17 1.31 37.86
C THR A 586 8.46 0.53 37.57
N GLN A 587 8.57 -0.74 38.02
CA GLN A 587 9.77 -1.54 37.77
C GLN A 587 10.05 -1.77 36.28
N LEU A 588 9.04 -1.63 35.42
CA LEU A 588 9.23 -1.67 33.97
C LEU A 588 10.25 -0.62 33.55
N HIS A 589 10.06 0.64 33.93
CA HIS A 589 10.97 1.72 33.57
C HIS A 589 12.20 1.79 34.48
N ASP A 590 12.05 1.51 35.78
CA ASP A 590 13.16 1.60 36.74
C ASP A 590 14.28 0.58 36.43
N LYS A 591 13.93 -0.61 35.91
CA LYS A 591 14.91 -1.67 35.58
C LYS A 591 15.22 -1.75 34.10
N TYR A 592 14.19 -1.80 33.25
CA TYR A 592 14.39 -2.15 31.84
C TYR A 592 14.73 -0.96 30.94
N MET A 593 14.96 0.23 31.51
CA MET A 593 15.69 1.32 30.83
C MET A 593 17.21 1.15 30.92
N LEU A 594 17.71 0.14 31.64
CA LEU A 594 19.14 -0.15 31.79
C LEU A 594 19.54 -1.37 30.96
N PRO A 595 20.61 -1.29 30.13
CA PRO A 595 21.01 -2.37 29.24
C PRO A 595 21.21 -3.73 29.92
N HIS A 596 21.78 -3.76 31.14
CA HIS A 596 22.04 -5.00 31.86
C HIS A 596 20.79 -5.86 32.11
N PHE A 597 19.65 -5.23 32.45
CA PHE A 597 18.41 -5.97 32.70
C PHE A 597 17.74 -6.43 31.40
N LEU A 598 17.94 -5.69 30.31
CA LEU A 598 17.47 -6.08 28.98
C LEU A 598 18.26 -7.26 28.43
N GLU A 599 19.58 -7.21 28.54
CA GLU A 599 20.47 -8.31 28.16
C GLU A 599 20.14 -9.59 28.95
N HIS A 600 19.95 -9.47 30.27
CA HIS A 600 19.57 -10.60 31.10
C HIS A 600 18.21 -11.21 30.71
N ASP A 601 17.18 -10.38 30.52
CA ASP A 601 15.85 -10.83 30.09
C ASP A 601 15.87 -11.45 28.69
N LEU A 602 16.68 -10.92 27.77
CA LEU A 602 16.87 -11.53 26.45
C LEU A 602 17.56 -12.90 26.55
N HIS A 603 18.57 -13.04 27.41
CA HIS A 603 19.22 -14.33 27.67
C HIS A 603 18.25 -15.34 28.27
N GLU A 604 17.32 -14.93 29.14
CA GLU A 604 16.24 -15.80 29.63
C GLU A 604 15.33 -16.27 28.48
N VAL A 605 14.95 -15.37 27.56
CA VAL A 605 14.16 -15.75 26.37
C VAL A 605 14.92 -16.74 25.49
N ILE A 606 16.20 -16.48 25.22
CA ILE A 606 17.04 -17.38 24.42
C ILE A 606 17.16 -18.75 25.08
N GLN A 607 17.37 -18.80 26.40
CA GLN A 607 17.43 -20.06 27.14
C GLN A 607 16.09 -20.82 27.09
N ASP A 608 14.97 -20.14 27.28
CA ASP A 608 13.63 -20.73 27.19
C ASP A 608 13.31 -21.28 25.78
N MET A 609 13.78 -20.59 24.74
CA MET A 609 13.71 -21.08 23.36
C MET A 609 14.61 -22.31 23.13
N ASN A 610 15.84 -22.30 23.66
CA ASN A 610 16.77 -23.43 23.60
C ASN A 610 16.21 -24.66 24.32
N ASP A 611 15.63 -24.48 25.50
CA ASP A 611 14.96 -25.54 26.27
C ASP A 611 13.75 -26.12 25.51
N ALA A 612 13.10 -25.31 24.68
CA ALA A 612 12.04 -25.73 23.77
C ALA A 612 12.54 -26.37 22.45
N GLY A 613 13.86 -26.50 22.27
CA GLY A 613 14.49 -27.15 21.11
C GLY A 613 14.88 -26.21 19.97
N TYR A 614 14.83 -24.89 20.16
CA TYR A 614 15.25 -23.89 19.18
C TYR A 614 16.64 -23.38 19.52
N ALA A 615 17.68 -23.93 18.87
CA ALA A 615 19.09 -23.65 19.12
C ALA A 615 19.54 -22.22 18.70
N LEU A 616 19.11 -21.22 19.48
CA LEU A 616 19.50 -19.81 19.34
C LEU A 616 20.81 -19.55 20.08
N ASP A 617 21.74 -18.85 19.43
CA ASP A 617 23.00 -18.38 20.01
C ASP A 617 22.86 -16.93 20.49
N GLN A 618 23.36 -16.65 21.70
CA GLN A 618 23.38 -15.30 22.28
C GLN A 618 24.19 -14.32 21.42
N GLU A 619 25.28 -14.80 20.79
CA GLU A 619 26.15 -13.98 19.94
C GLU A 619 25.45 -13.47 18.68
N TRP A 620 24.31 -14.05 18.27
CA TRP A 620 23.52 -13.54 17.14
C TRP A 620 22.84 -12.20 17.47
N PHE A 621 22.65 -11.91 18.75
CA PHE A 621 21.96 -10.71 19.22
C PHE A 621 22.92 -9.60 19.67
N ALA A 622 24.21 -9.91 19.87
CA ALA A 622 25.22 -8.92 20.28
C ALA A 622 25.36 -7.69 19.36
N PRO A 623 25.11 -7.75 18.04
CA PRO A 623 25.12 -6.55 17.17
C PRO A 623 23.92 -5.61 17.33
N HIS A 624 22.84 -6.05 18.01
CA HIS A 624 21.64 -5.26 18.28
C HIS A 624 21.78 -4.51 19.60
#